data_AF-A0A9X1HGJ5-F1
#
_entry.id   AF-A0A9X1HGJ5-F1
#
_cell.length_a   1.000
_cell.length_b   1.000
_cell.length_c   1.000
_cell.angle_alpha   90.00
_cell.angle_beta   90.00
_cell.angle_gamma   90.00
#
_symmetry.space_group_name_H-M   'P 1'
#
loop_
_entity.id
_entity.type
_entity.pdbx_description
1 polymer ?
#
loop_
_entity_poly.entity_id
_entity_poly.type
_entity_poly.pdbx_seq_one_letter_code
_entity_poly.pdbx_strand_id
1 'polypeptide(L)'
;MSDLADLLDVPPTSIITACMGLGLMVSINQRLEANTIELIAAEFDREVRFVDAEEMTEELIEDKDDEKDLKPRAPIVTVMGHVDHGKTSLLDYIRHTKVVDREAGGITQHIGAYLVKLDDGREISFLDTPGHEAFTAMRARGAQVTDIVILVVAADDSVMRQTVEAINHAKAAGVSIVVAINKIDKPDSKPERIMQQLADHNVLVEDWGGNVQCGLVSAKTGDGIDELLEKVLIDAELLELKANPDRNASGIVLESRVDKGKGVVVNLLVQKGTMKVGDTFVAGHHYGRVRAMENEFGTRIDTAGPSTPIQITGFDGTPQAGDKLVVTNDEKTAKDIAFKRQQIKREQDLRKVKHMTLDDLSRRLSLGDVSELNIIIKGDVDGSIEALSGSLQKLSTEEVKVVIIHTGVGAITESDVLLASASDAIIIGFQVRPSTAARKLAEREQIDIRLFSIIYEAVDVVHDALEGLLSPEISEKITSTVEVREIFKVPG
;
A
#
# COMPACT_ATOMS: atom_id res chain seq x y z
N MET A 1 25.99 23.80 1.73
CA MET A 1 26.96 24.61 0.95
C MET A 1 28.35 23.98 1.00
N SER A 2 28.90 23.65 2.17
CA SER A 2 30.14 22.87 2.30
C SER A 2 30.06 21.54 1.54
N ASP A 3 28.99 20.76 1.76
CA ASP A 3 28.83 19.47 1.08
C ASP A 3 28.70 19.61 -0.46
N LEU A 4 28.13 20.72 -0.93
CA LEU A 4 28.01 21.00 -2.37
C LEU A 4 29.35 21.40 -2.99
N ALA A 5 30.17 22.15 -2.24
CA ALA A 5 31.55 22.48 -2.61
C ALA A 5 32.41 21.21 -2.73
N ASP A 6 32.26 20.29 -1.79
CA ASP A 6 32.96 19.01 -1.81
C ASP A 6 32.50 18.12 -2.99
N LEU A 7 31.20 18.10 -3.31
CA LEU A 7 30.65 17.35 -4.46
C LEU A 7 31.05 17.93 -5.82
N LEU A 8 31.15 19.27 -5.93
CA LEU A 8 31.53 19.97 -7.15
C LEU A 8 33.06 20.11 -7.32
N ASP A 9 33.84 19.69 -6.31
CA ASP A 9 35.31 19.85 -6.24
C ASP A 9 35.75 21.32 -6.42
N VAL A 10 35.02 22.25 -5.82
CA VAL A 10 35.30 23.69 -5.87
C VAL A 10 35.31 24.28 -4.47
N PRO A 11 36.14 25.30 -4.18
CA PRO A 11 36.15 25.91 -2.87
C PRO A 11 34.80 26.58 -2.55
N PRO A 12 34.31 26.52 -1.30
CA PRO A 12 33.02 27.11 -0.90
C PRO A 12 32.87 28.60 -1.26
N THR A 13 33.99 29.32 -1.33
CA THR A 13 34.04 30.72 -1.76
C THR A 13 33.56 30.93 -3.19
N SER A 14 33.85 29.98 -4.11
CA SER A 14 33.41 30.06 -5.50
C SER A 14 31.90 29.89 -5.63
N ILE A 15 31.32 29.01 -4.81
CA ILE A 15 29.86 28.82 -4.74
C ILE A 15 29.16 30.08 -4.21
N ILE A 16 29.75 30.75 -3.21
CA ILE A 16 29.23 32.01 -2.69
C ILE A 16 29.26 33.09 -3.78
N THR A 17 30.34 33.17 -4.56
CA THR A 17 30.45 34.13 -5.67
C THR A 17 29.41 33.86 -6.76
N ALA A 18 29.18 32.60 -7.13
CA ALA A 18 28.11 32.20 -8.05
C ALA A 18 26.72 32.60 -7.51
N CYS A 19 26.44 32.30 -6.24
CA CYS A 19 25.18 32.72 -5.59
C CYS A 19 24.97 34.24 -5.62
N MET A 20 26.04 35.01 -5.37
CA MET A 20 26.00 36.48 -5.45
C MET A 20 25.75 36.97 -6.88
N GLY A 21 26.33 36.32 -7.89
CA GLY A 21 26.08 36.60 -9.31
C GLY A 21 24.62 36.36 -9.71
N LEU A 22 23.97 35.40 -9.06
CA LEU A 22 22.55 35.06 -9.21
C LEU A 22 21.62 35.94 -8.34
N GLY A 23 22.17 36.92 -7.62
CA GLY A 23 21.41 37.83 -6.75
C GLY A 23 20.97 37.24 -5.41
N LEU A 24 21.50 36.07 -5.03
CA LEU A 24 21.17 35.37 -3.79
C LEU A 24 22.27 35.61 -2.74
N MET A 25 21.92 36.30 -1.66
CA MET A 25 22.79 36.40 -0.49
C MET A 25 22.62 35.18 0.39
N VAL A 26 23.64 34.34 0.46
CA VAL A 26 23.63 33.07 1.19
C VAL A 26 24.80 32.98 2.17
N SER A 27 24.58 32.38 3.34
CA SER A 27 25.63 32.14 4.34
C SER A 27 26.16 30.70 4.26
N ILE A 28 27.42 30.46 4.65
CA ILE A 28 28.11 29.15 4.49
C ILE A 28 27.28 27.96 5.02
N ASN A 29 26.53 28.15 6.10
CA ASN A 29 25.74 27.10 6.76
C ASN A 29 24.26 27.06 6.31
N GLN A 30 23.88 27.88 5.34
CA GLN A 30 22.53 27.92 4.82
C GLN A 30 22.28 26.73 3.88
N ARG A 31 21.15 26.06 4.08
CA ARG A 31 20.65 25.05 3.14
C ARG A 31 20.14 25.76 1.89
N LEU A 32 20.55 25.26 0.72
CA LEU A 32 20.12 25.77 -0.59
C LEU A 32 18.93 24.95 -1.09
N GLU A 33 18.04 25.60 -1.84
CA GLU A 33 16.90 24.93 -2.49
C GLU A 33 17.35 24.22 -3.78
N ALA A 34 16.61 23.19 -4.21
CA ALA A 34 16.94 22.38 -5.38
C ALA A 34 17.17 23.24 -6.64
N ASN A 35 16.25 24.16 -6.94
CA ASN A 35 16.37 25.07 -8.08
C ASN A 35 17.64 25.94 -8.01
N THR A 36 18.06 26.33 -6.81
CA THR A 36 19.30 27.10 -6.61
C THR A 36 20.54 26.23 -6.85
N ILE A 37 20.51 24.97 -6.42
CA ILE A 37 21.61 24.02 -6.61
C ILE A 37 21.80 23.70 -8.11
N GLU A 38 20.72 23.49 -8.86
CA GLU A 38 20.77 23.31 -10.33
C GLU A 38 21.41 24.52 -11.02
N LEU A 39 20.98 25.73 -10.65
CA LEU A 39 21.46 26.96 -11.25
C LEU A 39 22.97 27.17 -10.99
N ILE A 40 23.42 26.90 -9.77
CA ILE A 40 24.84 26.97 -9.40
C ILE A 40 25.64 25.93 -10.16
N ALA A 41 25.18 24.68 -10.22
CA ALA A 41 25.93 23.61 -10.87
C ALA A 41 26.03 23.79 -12.39
N ALA A 42 24.99 24.35 -13.02
CA ALA A 42 25.03 24.75 -14.43
C ALA A 42 26.12 25.81 -14.69
N GLU A 43 26.38 26.70 -13.74
CA GLU A 43 27.47 27.70 -13.83
C GLU A 43 28.87 27.07 -13.76
N PHE A 44 28.97 25.85 -13.23
CA PHE A 44 30.20 25.06 -13.18
C PHE A 44 30.25 23.92 -14.24
N ASP A 45 29.39 23.97 -15.27
CA ASP A 45 29.27 22.94 -16.31
C ASP A 45 29.04 21.51 -15.76
N ARG A 46 28.26 21.40 -14.67
CA ARG A 46 27.88 20.13 -14.05
C ARG A 46 26.37 19.94 -14.12
N GLU A 47 25.93 18.79 -14.60
CA GLU A 47 24.53 18.37 -14.48
C GLU A 47 24.27 17.84 -13.07
N VAL A 48 23.24 18.37 -12.42
CA VAL A 48 22.79 17.89 -11.12
C VAL A 48 21.60 16.97 -11.33
N ARG A 49 21.72 15.77 -10.78
CA ARG A 49 20.59 14.88 -10.59
C ARG A 49 20.28 14.85 -9.10
N PHE A 50 19.11 15.34 -8.72
CA PHE A 50 18.58 15.09 -7.37
C PHE A 50 18.14 13.64 -7.31
N VAL A 51 19.01 12.79 -6.81
CA VAL A 51 18.65 11.43 -6.39
C VAL A 51 18.16 11.52 -4.95
N ASP A 52 17.02 10.89 -4.69
CA ASP A 52 16.57 10.76 -3.31
C ASP A 52 17.61 9.95 -2.53
N ALA A 53 17.79 10.26 -1.24
CA ALA A 53 18.77 9.55 -0.43
C ALA A 53 18.49 8.04 -0.40
N GLU A 54 17.24 7.64 -0.59
CA GLU A 54 16.82 6.25 -0.75
C GLU A 54 17.31 5.65 -2.07
N GLU A 55 17.12 6.33 -3.21
CA GLU A 55 17.60 5.90 -4.54
C GLU A 55 19.12 5.79 -4.59
N MET A 56 19.85 6.77 -4.06
CA MET A 56 21.32 6.74 -4.03
C MET A 56 21.84 5.56 -3.20
N THR A 57 21.12 5.20 -2.14
CA THR A 57 21.50 4.05 -1.31
C THR A 57 21.16 2.72 -2.00
N GLU A 58 20.10 2.68 -2.80
CA GLU A 58 19.76 1.50 -3.61
C GLU A 58 20.76 1.26 -4.74
N GLU A 59 21.18 2.31 -5.46
CA GLU A 59 22.22 2.20 -6.49
C GLU A 59 23.57 1.71 -5.94
N LEU A 60 23.85 1.97 -4.65
CA LEU A 60 25.06 1.51 -3.98
C LEU A 60 25.01 0.03 -3.56
N ILE A 61 23.83 -0.58 -3.48
CA ILE A 61 23.65 -1.98 -3.03
C ILE A 61 23.30 -2.89 -4.22
N GLU A 62 22.68 -2.36 -5.28
CA GLU A 62 22.39 -3.14 -6.47
C GLU A 62 23.64 -3.37 -7.32
N ASP A 63 24.24 -4.55 -7.17
CA ASP A 63 25.18 -5.07 -8.17
C ASP A 63 24.55 -5.07 -9.56
N LYS A 64 25.28 -4.62 -10.58
CA LYS A 64 24.83 -4.75 -11.97
C LYS A 64 24.97 -6.20 -12.41
N ASP A 65 23.90 -6.76 -12.97
CA ASP A 65 23.90 -8.13 -13.48
C ASP A 65 24.59 -8.19 -14.85
N ASP A 66 25.49 -9.16 -15.02
CA ASP A 66 25.97 -9.54 -16.34
C ASP A 66 24.91 -10.42 -17.03
N GLU A 67 24.68 -10.19 -18.33
CA GLU A 67 23.66 -10.94 -19.10
C GLU A 67 23.85 -12.47 -19.08
N LYS A 68 25.06 -12.95 -18.77
CA LYS A 68 25.40 -14.38 -18.73
C LYS A 68 24.91 -15.09 -17.48
N ASP A 69 24.71 -14.36 -16.39
CA ASP A 69 24.29 -14.91 -15.09
C ASP A 69 22.76 -14.92 -14.95
N LEU A 70 22.06 -14.30 -15.90
CA LEU A 70 20.61 -14.28 -16.00
C LEU A 70 20.07 -15.66 -16.40
N LYS A 71 19.28 -16.24 -15.50
CA LYS A 71 18.56 -17.51 -15.71
C LYS A 71 17.06 -17.27 -15.83
N PRO A 72 16.31 -18.11 -16.55
CA PRO A 72 14.85 -18.04 -16.58
C PRO A 72 14.27 -18.13 -15.16
N ARG A 73 13.23 -17.35 -14.88
CA ARG A 73 12.51 -17.38 -13.60
C ARG A 73 11.02 -17.59 -13.80
N ALA A 74 10.33 -18.06 -12.76
CA ALA A 74 8.88 -18.16 -12.74
C ALA A 74 8.23 -16.77 -12.88
N PRO A 75 7.14 -16.63 -13.64
CA PRO A 75 6.37 -15.39 -13.69
C PRO A 75 5.70 -15.11 -12.35
N ILE A 76 5.68 -13.83 -11.97
CA ILE A 76 4.89 -13.34 -10.85
C ILE A 76 3.58 -12.79 -11.41
N VAL A 77 2.47 -13.38 -10.99
CA VAL A 77 1.15 -13.15 -11.55
C VAL A 77 0.22 -12.61 -10.47
N THR A 78 -0.45 -11.48 -10.72
CA THR A 78 -1.49 -10.98 -9.81
C THR A 78 -2.86 -11.16 -10.41
N VAL A 79 -3.85 -11.43 -9.55
CA VAL A 79 -5.24 -11.56 -9.97
C VAL A 79 -6.01 -10.32 -9.56
N MET A 80 -6.59 -9.64 -10.55
CA MET A 80 -7.35 -8.40 -10.37
C MET A 80 -8.74 -8.50 -11.00
N GLY A 81 -9.65 -7.60 -10.62
CA GLY A 81 -11.03 -7.60 -11.09
C GLY A 81 -12.02 -7.11 -10.04
N HIS A 82 -13.30 -7.05 -10.41
CA HIS A 82 -14.37 -6.59 -9.53
C HIS A 82 -14.66 -7.56 -8.37
N VAL A 83 -15.32 -7.08 -7.32
CA VAL A 83 -15.82 -7.91 -6.22
C VAL A 83 -16.80 -8.95 -6.80
N ASP A 84 -16.83 -10.16 -6.25
CA ASP A 84 -17.70 -11.26 -6.69
C ASP A 84 -17.54 -11.76 -8.14
N HIS A 85 -16.48 -11.32 -8.84
CA HIS A 85 -16.10 -11.89 -10.14
C HIS A 85 -15.35 -13.23 -10.02
N GLY A 86 -15.09 -13.69 -8.79
CA GLY A 86 -14.56 -15.02 -8.49
C GLY A 86 -13.02 -15.12 -8.53
N LYS A 87 -12.31 -14.02 -8.24
CA LYS A 87 -10.84 -14.00 -8.11
C LYS A 87 -10.33 -15.03 -7.08
N THR A 88 -10.80 -14.93 -5.84
CA THR A 88 -10.41 -15.83 -4.76
C THR A 88 -10.83 -17.27 -5.06
N SER A 89 -11.99 -17.47 -5.71
CA SER A 89 -12.43 -18.81 -6.15
C SER A 89 -11.51 -19.42 -7.21
N LEU A 90 -11.04 -18.62 -8.18
CA LEU A 90 -10.09 -19.05 -9.20
C LEU A 90 -8.78 -19.50 -8.52
N LEU A 91 -8.29 -18.70 -7.58
CA LEU A 91 -7.07 -19.00 -6.84
C LEU A 91 -7.22 -20.19 -5.89
N ASP A 92 -8.36 -20.34 -5.23
CA ASP A 92 -8.68 -21.50 -4.40
C ASP A 92 -8.67 -22.80 -5.21
N TYR A 93 -9.23 -22.77 -6.43
CA TYR A 93 -9.18 -23.92 -7.33
C TYR A 93 -7.75 -24.27 -7.73
N ILE A 94 -6.97 -23.28 -8.19
CA ILE A 94 -5.56 -23.46 -8.61
C ILE A 94 -4.72 -24.01 -7.46
N ARG A 95 -4.98 -23.58 -6.23
CA ARG A 95 -4.24 -24.01 -5.05
C ARG A 95 -4.70 -25.34 -4.46
N HIS A 96 -5.81 -25.90 -4.94
CA HIS A 96 -6.51 -27.01 -4.28
C HIS A 96 -6.80 -26.75 -2.79
N THR A 97 -7.08 -25.50 -2.42
CA THR A 97 -7.41 -25.09 -1.04
C THR A 97 -8.72 -24.30 -1.00
N LYS A 98 -9.35 -24.19 0.18
CA LYS A 98 -10.56 -23.37 0.39
C LYS A 98 -10.26 -22.26 1.39
N VAL A 99 -9.78 -21.12 0.90
CA VAL A 99 -9.52 -19.93 1.72
C VAL A 99 -10.78 -19.11 1.93
N VAL A 100 -11.67 -19.04 0.92
CA VAL A 100 -12.92 -18.26 0.99
C VAL A 100 -13.78 -18.65 2.21
N ASP A 101 -13.77 -19.94 2.58
CA ASP A 101 -14.54 -20.45 3.73
C ASP A 101 -13.96 -20.04 5.11
N ARG A 102 -12.73 -19.52 5.15
CA ARG A 102 -11.99 -19.19 6.39
C ARG A 102 -11.85 -17.69 6.63
N GLU A 103 -12.04 -16.85 5.62
CA GLU A 103 -11.93 -15.39 5.75
C GLU A 103 -13.22 -14.74 6.25
N ALA A 104 -13.08 -13.77 7.16
CA ALA A 104 -14.22 -13.03 7.69
C ALA A 104 -14.90 -12.22 6.58
N GLY A 105 -16.23 -12.38 6.44
CA GLY A 105 -17.02 -11.72 5.40
C GLY A 105 -16.90 -12.35 4.01
N GLY A 106 -16.18 -13.47 3.85
CA GLY A 106 -16.05 -14.17 2.57
C GLY A 106 -15.26 -13.40 1.50
N ILE A 107 -14.41 -12.45 1.93
CA ILE A 107 -13.61 -11.59 1.04
C ILE A 107 -12.13 -11.62 1.42
N THR A 108 -11.26 -11.56 0.41
CA THR A 108 -9.81 -11.38 0.58
C THR A 108 -9.53 -9.96 1.10
N GLN A 109 -8.91 -9.84 2.27
CA GLN A 109 -8.55 -8.55 2.90
C GLN A 109 -7.04 -8.36 3.13
N HIS A 110 -6.24 -9.38 2.81
CA HIS A 110 -4.79 -9.40 2.90
C HIS A 110 -4.16 -9.75 1.56
N ILE A 111 -2.94 -9.30 1.30
CA ILE A 111 -2.17 -9.77 0.14
C ILE A 111 -1.58 -11.14 0.46
N GLY A 112 -2.07 -12.16 -0.25
CA GLY A 112 -1.53 -13.51 -0.20
C GLY A 112 -0.51 -13.74 -1.31
N ALA A 113 0.55 -14.50 -1.05
CA ALA A 113 1.49 -14.93 -2.09
C ALA A 113 1.82 -16.41 -1.94
N TYR A 114 1.86 -17.14 -3.05
CA TYR A 114 2.10 -18.58 -3.06
C TYR A 114 2.65 -19.05 -4.41
N LEU A 115 3.38 -20.16 -4.38
CA LEU A 115 3.99 -20.76 -5.55
C LEU A 115 3.18 -21.99 -6.00
N VAL A 116 2.72 -21.98 -7.24
CA VAL A 116 2.01 -23.10 -7.85
C VAL A 116 2.97 -23.82 -8.78
N LYS A 117 3.14 -25.13 -8.56
CA LYS A 117 3.87 -26.01 -9.47
C LYS A 117 2.87 -26.73 -10.36
N LEU A 118 3.05 -26.60 -11.67
CA LEU A 118 2.27 -27.32 -12.68
C LEU A 118 2.79 -28.76 -12.83
N ASP A 119 1.97 -29.62 -13.44
CA ASP A 119 2.28 -31.05 -13.63
C ASP A 119 3.55 -31.29 -14.49
N ASP A 120 3.88 -30.33 -15.35
CA ASP A 120 5.08 -30.36 -16.20
C ASP A 120 6.35 -29.83 -15.51
N GLY A 121 6.23 -29.39 -14.26
CA GLY A 121 7.33 -28.84 -13.46
C GLY A 121 7.58 -27.35 -13.63
N ARG A 122 6.83 -26.63 -14.48
CA ARG A 122 6.85 -25.16 -14.51
C ARG A 122 6.22 -24.59 -13.24
N GLU A 123 6.65 -23.39 -12.85
CA GLU A 123 6.20 -22.75 -11.61
C GLU A 123 5.62 -21.37 -11.92
N ILE A 124 4.57 -20.97 -11.20
CA ILE A 124 3.95 -19.64 -11.28
C ILE A 124 3.78 -19.12 -9.85
N SER A 125 4.28 -17.92 -9.57
CA SER A 125 4.05 -17.26 -8.28
C SER A 125 2.83 -16.37 -8.39
N PHE A 126 1.81 -16.63 -7.58
CA PHE A 126 0.60 -15.81 -7.56
C PHE A 126 0.62 -14.80 -6.42
N LEU A 127 0.13 -13.60 -6.68
CA LEU A 127 -0.24 -12.58 -5.72
C LEU A 127 -1.77 -12.43 -5.72
N ASP A 128 -2.40 -12.76 -4.61
CA ASP A 128 -3.82 -12.49 -4.39
C ASP A 128 -3.98 -11.08 -3.83
N THR A 129 -4.69 -10.21 -4.54
CA THR A 129 -4.93 -8.83 -4.10
C THR A 129 -6.41 -8.59 -3.77
N PRO A 130 -6.72 -7.88 -2.68
CA PRO A 130 -8.10 -7.53 -2.35
C PRO A 130 -8.84 -6.76 -3.46
N GLY A 131 -10.07 -7.16 -3.73
CA GLY A 131 -10.91 -6.59 -4.80
C GLY A 131 -11.69 -5.32 -4.46
N HIS A 132 -11.70 -4.92 -3.18
CA HIS A 132 -12.50 -3.79 -2.71
C HIS A 132 -11.78 -2.45 -2.95
N GLU A 133 -12.52 -1.39 -3.31
CA GLU A 133 -12.03 0.00 -3.46
C GLU A 133 -11.11 0.50 -2.33
N ALA A 134 -11.36 0.14 -1.06
CA ALA A 134 -10.50 0.56 0.06
C ALA A 134 -9.03 0.12 -0.10
N PHE A 135 -8.77 -0.91 -0.91
CA PHE A 135 -7.46 -1.51 -1.12
C PHE A 135 -6.81 -1.11 -2.45
N THR A 136 -7.14 0.06 -3.01
CA THR A 136 -6.51 0.56 -4.25
C THR A 136 -4.99 0.64 -4.16
N ALA A 137 -4.44 1.08 -3.02
CA ALA A 137 -2.99 1.12 -2.79
C ALA A 137 -2.34 -0.27 -2.88
N MET A 138 -3.00 -1.29 -2.30
CA MET A 138 -2.56 -2.68 -2.40
C MET A 138 -2.58 -3.20 -3.84
N ARG A 139 -3.63 -2.86 -4.63
CA ARG A 139 -3.70 -3.24 -6.04
C ARG A 139 -2.58 -2.58 -6.85
N ALA A 140 -2.34 -1.28 -6.66
CA ALA A 140 -1.26 -0.58 -7.33
C ALA A 140 0.10 -1.20 -7.01
N ARG A 141 0.34 -1.55 -5.75
CA ARG A 141 1.54 -2.27 -5.31
C ARG A 141 1.65 -3.65 -5.96
N GLY A 142 0.55 -4.42 -5.96
CA GLY A 142 0.49 -5.71 -6.63
C GLY A 142 0.89 -5.63 -8.09
N ALA A 143 0.31 -4.69 -8.85
CA ALA A 143 0.64 -4.48 -10.27
C ALA A 143 2.14 -4.19 -10.47
N GLN A 144 2.74 -3.31 -9.66
CA GLN A 144 4.16 -2.93 -9.82
C GLN A 144 5.14 -4.09 -9.57
N VAL A 145 4.72 -5.10 -8.81
CA VAL A 145 5.57 -6.22 -8.42
C VAL A 145 5.47 -7.39 -9.41
N THR A 146 4.39 -7.43 -10.19
CA THR A 146 4.06 -8.55 -11.07
C THR A 146 4.52 -8.35 -12.50
N ASP A 147 4.80 -9.46 -13.15
CA ASP A 147 5.12 -9.51 -14.57
C ASP A 147 3.85 -9.54 -15.43
N ILE A 148 2.79 -10.19 -14.91
CA ILE A 148 1.52 -10.41 -15.60
C ILE A 148 0.36 -10.18 -14.64
N VAL A 149 -0.72 -9.56 -15.13
CA VAL A 149 -1.99 -9.40 -14.42
C VAL A 149 -3.05 -10.26 -15.09
N ILE A 150 -3.66 -11.18 -14.33
CA ILE A 150 -4.89 -11.87 -14.73
C ILE A 150 -6.07 -10.99 -14.34
N LEU A 151 -6.75 -10.44 -15.35
CA LEU A 151 -7.97 -9.67 -15.19
C LEU A 151 -9.19 -10.60 -15.23
N VAL A 152 -9.78 -10.86 -14.07
CA VAL A 152 -10.97 -11.69 -13.92
C VAL A 152 -12.24 -10.86 -14.11
N VAL A 153 -13.05 -11.24 -15.09
CA VAL A 153 -14.35 -10.61 -15.37
C VAL A 153 -15.43 -11.68 -15.45
N ALA A 154 -16.54 -11.51 -14.74
CA ALA A 154 -17.61 -12.50 -14.76
C ALA A 154 -18.45 -12.41 -16.04
N ALA A 155 -18.73 -13.57 -16.66
CA ALA A 155 -19.51 -13.67 -17.90
C ALA A 155 -20.99 -13.33 -17.74
N ASP A 156 -21.52 -13.40 -16.51
CA ASP A 156 -22.90 -13.07 -16.15
C ASP A 156 -23.10 -11.57 -15.82
N ASP A 157 -22.04 -10.79 -15.82
CA ASP A 157 -22.04 -9.38 -15.41
C ASP A 157 -21.55 -8.47 -16.56
N SER A 158 -20.70 -7.49 -16.23
CA SER A 158 -20.16 -6.47 -17.13
C SER A 158 -18.79 -5.99 -16.66
N VAL A 159 -18.10 -5.22 -17.50
CA VAL A 159 -16.88 -4.52 -17.11
C VAL A 159 -17.25 -3.39 -16.15
N MET A 160 -17.06 -3.63 -14.86
CA MET A 160 -17.40 -2.72 -13.76
C MET A 160 -16.27 -1.71 -13.47
N ARG A 161 -16.56 -0.68 -12.65
CA ARG A 161 -15.60 0.37 -12.29
C ARG A 161 -14.26 -0.17 -11.75
N GLN A 162 -14.27 -1.13 -10.81
CA GLN A 162 -13.02 -1.72 -10.31
C GLN A 162 -12.24 -2.49 -11.38
N THR A 163 -12.91 -3.06 -12.38
CA THR A 163 -12.24 -3.71 -13.52
C THR A 163 -11.52 -2.66 -14.36
N VAL A 164 -12.15 -1.51 -14.63
CA VAL A 164 -11.52 -0.38 -15.33
C VAL A 164 -10.33 0.18 -14.53
N GLU A 165 -10.46 0.30 -13.21
CA GLU A 165 -9.34 0.69 -12.34
C GLU A 165 -8.18 -0.31 -12.44
N ALA A 166 -8.45 -1.62 -12.38
CA ALA A 166 -7.43 -2.65 -12.53
C ALA A 166 -6.71 -2.57 -13.89
N ILE A 167 -7.46 -2.35 -14.98
CA ILE A 167 -6.89 -2.12 -16.32
C ILE A 167 -5.95 -0.91 -16.30
N ASN A 168 -6.37 0.19 -15.69
CA ASN A 168 -5.55 1.41 -15.60
C ASN A 168 -4.28 1.18 -14.77
N HIS A 169 -4.36 0.45 -13.66
CA HIS A 169 -3.18 0.13 -12.84
C HIS A 169 -2.19 -0.74 -13.61
N ALA A 170 -2.65 -1.79 -14.30
CA ALA A 170 -1.78 -2.66 -15.09
C ALA A 170 -1.11 -1.87 -16.25
N LYS A 171 -1.87 -1.04 -16.95
CA LYS A 171 -1.35 -0.18 -18.03
C LYS A 171 -0.34 0.86 -17.52
N ALA A 172 -0.62 1.50 -16.39
CA ALA A 172 0.29 2.47 -15.78
C ALA A 172 1.59 1.82 -15.29
N ALA A 173 1.53 0.57 -14.83
CA ALA A 173 2.70 -0.21 -14.44
C ALA A 173 3.45 -0.84 -15.63
N GLY A 174 2.89 -0.80 -16.85
CA GLY A 174 3.50 -1.42 -18.04
C GLY A 174 3.49 -2.96 -18.00
N VAL A 175 2.54 -3.54 -17.27
CA VAL A 175 2.44 -4.97 -16.99
C VAL A 175 1.53 -5.63 -18.03
N SER A 176 1.88 -6.84 -18.49
CA SER A 176 1.06 -7.57 -19.46
C SER A 176 -0.27 -8.01 -18.85
N ILE A 177 -1.34 -7.99 -19.63
CA ILE A 177 -2.69 -8.34 -19.18
C ILE A 177 -3.12 -9.63 -19.86
N VAL A 178 -3.56 -10.60 -19.06
CA VAL A 178 -4.28 -11.81 -19.51
C VAL A 178 -5.70 -11.74 -18.98
N VAL A 179 -6.70 -11.95 -19.82
CA VAL A 179 -8.11 -11.87 -19.42
C VAL A 179 -8.63 -13.26 -19.08
N ALA A 180 -9.30 -13.40 -17.94
CA ALA A 180 -10.04 -14.60 -17.55
C ALA A 180 -11.53 -14.27 -17.45
N ILE A 181 -12.32 -14.73 -18.43
CA ILE A 181 -13.78 -14.59 -18.39
C ILE A 181 -14.34 -15.74 -17.56
N ASN A 182 -14.76 -15.45 -16.34
CA ASN A 182 -15.18 -16.44 -15.35
C ASN A 182 -16.69 -16.73 -15.38
N LYS A 183 -17.13 -17.79 -14.70
CA LYS A 183 -18.53 -18.23 -14.56
C LYS A 183 -19.20 -18.66 -15.87
N ILE A 184 -18.45 -19.31 -16.76
CA ILE A 184 -19.01 -19.88 -18.00
C ILE A 184 -19.98 -21.04 -17.76
N ASP A 185 -19.99 -21.62 -16.55
CA ASP A 185 -20.92 -22.67 -16.13
C ASP A 185 -22.36 -22.17 -15.98
N LYS A 186 -22.57 -20.86 -15.91
CA LYS A 186 -23.90 -20.27 -15.75
C LYS A 186 -24.66 -20.18 -17.08
N PRO A 187 -25.98 -20.45 -17.09
CA PRO A 187 -26.79 -20.41 -18.31
C PRO A 187 -26.96 -19.00 -18.90
N ASP A 188 -26.77 -17.96 -18.09
CA ASP A 188 -26.81 -16.54 -18.48
C ASP A 188 -25.44 -15.96 -18.86
N SER A 189 -24.40 -16.81 -18.96
CA SER A 189 -23.05 -16.46 -19.40
C SER A 189 -23.04 -15.85 -20.82
N LYS A 190 -22.41 -14.68 -20.96
CA LYS A 190 -22.29 -13.94 -22.23
C LYS A 190 -20.85 -13.47 -22.46
N PRO A 191 -19.91 -14.37 -22.78
CA PRO A 191 -18.49 -14.03 -22.93
C PRO A 191 -18.23 -13.02 -24.05
N GLU A 192 -18.94 -13.12 -25.19
CA GLU A 192 -18.80 -12.19 -26.31
C GLU A 192 -19.11 -10.74 -25.93
N ARG A 193 -20.10 -10.53 -25.04
CA ARG A 193 -20.46 -9.19 -24.55
C ARG A 193 -19.32 -8.59 -23.72
N ILE A 194 -18.65 -9.41 -22.91
CA ILE A 194 -17.52 -8.97 -22.09
C ILE A 194 -16.33 -8.60 -22.98
N MET A 195 -16.04 -9.41 -24.01
CA MET A 195 -14.98 -9.10 -24.99
C MET A 195 -15.22 -7.75 -25.68
N GLN A 196 -16.46 -7.46 -26.08
CA GLN A 196 -16.84 -6.16 -26.65
C GLN A 196 -16.58 -5.01 -25.69
N GLN A 197 -17.01 -5.13 -24.43
CA GLN A 197 -16.80 -4.10 -23.42
C GLN A 197 -15.32 -3.88 -23.09
N LEU A 198 -14.51 -4.95 -23.07
CA LEU A 198 -13.06 -4.83 -22.87
C LEU A 198 -12.39 -4.08 -24.03
N ALA A 199 -12.85 -4.30 -25.26
CA ALA A 199 -12.37 -3.56 -26.42
C ALA A 199 -12.60 -2.04 -26.29
N ASP A 200 -13.75 -1.63 -25.75
CA ASP A 200 -14.06 -0.21 -25.48
C ASP A 200 -13.07 0.41 -24.47
N HIS A 201 -12.44 -0.41 -23.62
CA HIS A 201 -11.42 0.00 -22.66
C HIS A 201 -9.98 -0.24 -23.16
N ASN A 202 -9.79 -0.38 -24.48
CA ASN A 202 -8.51 -0.66 -25.13
C ASN A 202 -7.84 -1.95 -24.61
N VAL A 203 -8.64 -2.99 -24.35
CA VAL A 203 -8.18 -4.35 -24.05
C VAL A 203 -8.75 -5.26 -25.12
N LEU A 204 -8.02 -5.41 -26.24
CA LEU A 204 -8.47 -6.18 -27.39
C LEU A 204 -7.95 -7.62 -27.28
N VAL A 205 -8.87 -8.57 -27.17
CA VAL A 205 -8.57 -10.00 -27.03
C VAL A 205 -8.08 -10.64 -28.33
N GLU A 206 -7.31 -11.72 -28.21
CA GLU A 206 -6.69 -12.45 -29.34
C GLU A 206 -7.70 -12.91 -30.41
N ASP A 207 -8.88 -13.38 -29.99
CA ASP A 207 -9.95 -13.87 -30.89
C ASP A 207 -10.45 -12.78 -31.85
N TRP A 208 -10.24 -11.52 -31.48
CA TRP A 208 -10.66 -10.33 -32.24
C TRP A 208 -9.46 -9.65 -32.92
N GLY A 209 -8.34 -10.35 -33.05
CA GLY A 209 -7.12 -9.85 -33.66
C GLY A 209 -6.29 -8.93 -32.77
N GLY A 210 -6.54 -8.95 -31.46
CA GLY A 210 -5.76 -8.21 -30.46
C GLY A 210 -4.53 -8.96 -29.96
N ASN A 211 -3.85 -8.37 -28.99
CA ASN A 211 -2.65 -8.92 -28.36
C ASN A 211 -2.88 -9.48 -26.95
N VAL A 212 -4.09 -9.30 -26.40
CA VAL A 212 -4.43 -9.74 -25.04
C VAL A 212 -4.89 -11.20 -25.08
N GLN A 213 -4.16 -12.07 -24.40
CA GLN A 213 -4.55 -13.47 -24.21
C GLN A 213 -5.87 -13.56 -23.43
N CYS A 214 -6.78 -14.45 -23.82
CA CYS A 214 -8.10 -14.56 -23.20
C CYS A 214 -8.45 -16.03 -22.91
N GLY A 215 -8.71 -16.36 -21.64
CA GLY A 215 -9.20 -17.68 -21.22
C GLY A 215 -10.67 -17.62 -20.79
N LEU A 216 -11.48 -18.57 -21.28
CA LEU A 216 -12.84 -18.80 -20.80
C LEU A 216 -12.78 -19.82 -19.66
N VAL A 217 -13.19 -19.43 -18.44
CA VAL A 217 -13.00 -20.27 -17.25
C VAL A 217 -14.25 -20.41 -16.40
N SER A 218 -14.35 -21.53 -15.67
CA SER A 218 -15.22 -21.66 -14.51
C SER A 218 -14.41 -22.02 -13.29
N ALA A 219 -14.21 -21.05 -12.40
CA ALA A 219 -13.58 -21.26 -11.09
C ALA A 219 -14.31 -22.30 -10.22
N LYS A 220 -15.56 -22.63 -10.52
CA LYS A 220 -16.37 -23.58 -9.76
C LYS A 220 -16.19 -25.01 -10.25
N THR A 221 -16.23 -25.24 -11.56
CA THR A 221 -16.10 -26.59 -12.14
C THR A 221 -14.65 -26.95 -12.45
N GLY A 222 -13.78 -25.96 -12.57
CA GLY A 222 -12.40 -26.13 -13.02
C GLY A 222 -12.21 -25.97 -14.53
N ASP A 223 -13.28 -25.76 -15.28
CA ASP A 223 -13.24 -25.71 -16.73
C ASP A 223 -12.38 -24.54 -17.23
N GLY A 224 -11.53 -24.80 -18.22
CA GLY A 224 -10.64 -23.81 -18.86
C GLY A 224 -9.47 -23.28 -18.02
N ILE A 225 -9.30 -23.70 -16.76
CA ILE A 225 -8.23 -23.16 -15.89
C ILE A 225 -6.83 -23.58 -16.39
N ASP A 226 -6.66 -24.84 -16.79
CA ASP A 226 -5.37 -25.31 -17.33
C ASP A 226 -4.99 -24.57 -18.61
N GLU A 227 -5.97 -24.27 -19.47
CA GLU A 227 -5.76 -23.46 -20.68
C GLU A 227 -5.37 -22.02 -20.33
N LEU A 228 -6.02 -21.42 -19.33
CA LEU A 228 -5.65 -20.08 -18.83
C LEU A 228 -4.20 -20.05 -18.32
N LEU A 229 -3.78 -21.06 -17.55
CA LEU A 229 -2.41 -21.14 -17.04
C LEU A 229 -1.40 -21.31 -18.18
N GLU A 230 -1.71 -22.09 -19.22
CA GLU A 230 -0.85 -22.21 -20.39
C GLU A 230 -0.70 -20.87 -21.12
N LYS A 231 -1.79 -20.12 -21.30
CA LYS A 231 -1.76 -18.77 -21.92
C LYS A 231 -0.91 -17.79 -21.11
N VAL A 232 -0.96 -17.86 -19.79
CA VAL A 232 -0.09 -17.06 -18.90
C VAL A 232 1.38 -17.41 -19.08
N LEU A 233 1.71 -18.70 -19.23
CA LEU A 233 3.09 -19.14 -19.46
C LEU A 233 3.61 -18.72 -20.84
N ILE A 234 2.77 -18.80 -21.88
CA ILE A 234 3.12 -18.31 -23.22
C ILE A 234 3.44 -16.81 -23.17
N ASP A 235 2.62 -16.02 -22.47
CA ASP A 235 2.86 -14.59 -22.29
C ASP A 235 4.16 -14.32 -21.51
N ALA A 236 4.45 -15.13 -20.49
CA ALA A 236 5.71 -15.04 -19.74
C ALA A 236 6.94 -15.38 -20.58
N GLU A 237 6.84 -16.35 -21.51
CA GLU A 237 7.91 -16.69 -22.44
C GLU A 237 8.20 -15.54 -23.41
N LEU A 238 7.17 -14.83 -23.89
CA LEU A 238 7.31 -13.64 -24.73
C LEU A 238 8.01 -12.48 -24.01
N LEU A 239 7.82 -12.37 -22.69
CA LEU A 239 8.48 -11.37 -21.86
C LEU A 239 9.96 -11.70 -21.53
N GLU A 240 10.44 -12.90 -21.88
CA GLU A 240 11.78 -13.41 -21.58
C GLU A 240 12.23 -13.18 -20.12
N LEU A 241 11.37 -13.52 -19.15
CA LEU A 241 11.61 -13.25 -17.73
C LEU A 241 12.89 -13.92 -17.22
N LYS A 242 13.83 -13.10 -16.75
CA LYS A 242 15.14 -13.55 -16.24
C LYS A 242 15.44 -12.95 -14.88
N ALA A 243 16.21 -13.67 -14.06
CA ALA A 243 16.88 -13.14 -12.87
C ALA A 243 18.20 -13.85 -12.62
N ASN A 244 19.09 -13.16 -11.90
CA ASN A 244 20.33 -13.75 -11.41
C ASN A 244 20.08 -14.33 -10.01
N PRO A 245 20.15 -15.66 -9.79
CA PRO A 245 20.00 -16.25 -8.47
C PRO A 245 21.30 -16.25 -7.65
N ASP A 246 22.45 -15.99 -8.26
CA ASP A 246 23.78 -16.16 -7.64
C ASP A 246 24.27 -14.90 -6.90
N ARG A 247 23.47 -13.83 -6.90
CA ARG A 247 23.71 -12.56 -6.19
C ARG A 247 22.99 -12.48 -4.84
N ASN A 248 23.30 -11.42 -4.08
CA ASN A 248 22.55 -11.04 -2.89
C ASN A 248 21.07 -10.83 -3.21
N ALA A 249 20.21 -11.34 -2.34
CA ALA A 249 18.78 -11.25 -2.55
C ALA A 249 18.26 -9.82 -2.46
N SER A 250 17.37 -9.47 -3.37
CA SER A 250 16.50 -8.32 -3.24
C SER A 250 15.06 -8.75 -3.46
N GLY A 251 14.15 -8.07 -2.78
CA GLY A 251 12.73 -8.38 -2.84
C GLY A 251 11.90 -7.23 -2.34
N ILE A 252 10.59 -7.45 -2.30
CA ILE A 252 9.63 -6.45 -1.84
C ILE A 252 8.79 -6.98 -0.70
N VAL A 253 8.58 -6.13 0.31
CA VAL A 253 7.70 -6.42 1.43
C VAL A 253 6.25 -6.41 0.93
N LEU A 254 5.58 -7.54 1.04
CA LEU A 254 4.16 -7.66 0.72
C LEU A 254 3.31 -7.20 1.91
N GLU A 255 3.59 -7.76 3.09
CA GLU A 255 2.88 -7.44 4.33
C GLU A 255 3.79 -7.63 5.56
N SER A 256 3.51 -6.85 6.62
CA SER A 256 4.17 -6.99 7.91
C SER A 256 3.14 -7.11 9.04
N ARG A 257 3.45 -7.98 10.01
CA ARG A 257 2.61 -8.23 11.20
C ARG A 257 3.44 -8.48 12.45
N VAL A 258 2.83 -8.32 13.62
CA VAL A 258 3.45 -8.61 14.92
C VAL A 258 2.82 -9.85 15.53
N ASP A 259 3.60 -10.91 15.66
CA ASP A 259 3.16 -12.19 16.23
C ASP A 259 3.67 -12.37 17.67
N LYS A 260 2.82 -12.97 18.52
CA LYS A 260 3.16 -13.27 19.91
C LYS A 260 4.11 -14.46 19.99
N GLY A 261 5.41 -14.15 20.05
CA GLY A 261 6.48 -15.12 20.27
C GLY A 261 7.49 -15.13 19.13
N LYS A 262 7.04 -14.99 17.87
CA LYS A 262 7.94 -14.84 16.72
C LYS A 262 8.46 -13.40 16.55
N GLY A 263 7.79 -12.41 17.15
CA GLY A 263 8.13 -10.99 16.98
C GLY A 263 7.56 -10.44 15.68
N VAL A 264 8.32 -9.58 15.00
CA VAL A 264 7.91 -9.06 13.68
C VAL A 264 8.07 -10.15 12.63
N VAL A 265 6.97 -10.44 11.95
CA VAL A 265 6.86 -11.42 10.87
C VAL A 265 6.52 -10.66 9.60
N VAL A 266 7.29 -10.89 8.53
CA VAL A 266 7.16 -10.16 7.27
C VAL A 266 7.03 -11.14 6.12
N ASN A 267 5.99 -10.95 5.30
CA ASN A 267 5.81 -11.65 4.03
C ASN A 267 6.56 -10.87 2.95
N LEU A 268 7.44 -11.55 2.23
CA LEU A 268 8.33 -11.00 1.23
C LEU A 268 8.18 -11.77 -0.07
N LEU A 269 8.30 -11.08 -1.20
CA LEU A 269 8.54 -11.70 -2.50
C LEU A 269 9.98 -11.46 -2.93
N VAL A 270 10.76 -12.52 -3.10
CA VAL A 270 12.13 -12.42 -3.61
C VAL A 270 12.09 -12.14 -5.11
N GLN A 271 12.71 -11.07 -5.58
CA GLN A 271 12.73 -10.69 -7.00
C GLN A 271 14.05 -11.05 -7.68
N LYS A 272 15.18 -10.88 -6.99
CA LYS A 272 16.52 -11.20 -7.51
C LYS A 272 17.35 -11.87 -6.42
N GLY A 273 18.36 -12.64 -6.81
CA GLY A 273 19.26 -13.34 -5.90
C GLY A 273 18.61 -14.48 -5.14
N THR A 274 19.37 -15.08 -4.23
CA THR A 274 18.90 -16.17 -3.36
C THR A 274 19.06 -15.76 -1.91
N MET A 275 17.95 -15.73 -1.17
CA MET A 275 17.95 -15.37 0.24
C MET A 275 18.15 -16.61 1.11
N LYS A 276 18.94 -16.48 2.19
CA LYS A 276 19.29 -17.58 3.07
C LYS A 276 19.04 -17.23 4.54
N VAL A 277 18.79 -18.25 5.36
CA VAL A 277 18.72 -18.07 6.81
C VAL A 277 20.09 -17.62 7.33
N GLY A 278 20.10 -16.54 8.12
CA GLY A 278 21.31 -15.90 8.62
C GLY A 278 21.74 -14.66 7.84
N ASP A 279 21.15 -14.40 6.65
CA ASP A 279 21.44 -13.20 5.87
C ASP A 279 21.06 -11.94 6.63
N THR A 280 21.86 -10.89 6.46
CA THR A 280 21.59 -9.56 7.01
C THR A 280 20.93 -8.71 5.93
N PHE A 281 19.91 -7.96 6.30
CA PHE A 281 19.12 -7.18 5.34
C PHE A 281 18.76 -5.80 5.89
N VAL A 282 18.38 -4.94 4.96
CA VAL A 282 17.73 -3.65 5.22
C VAL A 282 16.44 -3.58 4.41
N ALA A 283 15.35 -3.11 5.04
CA ALA A 283 14.06 -2.91 4.40
C ALA A 283 13.47 -1.57 4.88
N GLY A 284 13.31 -0.63 3.96
CA GLY A 284 12.95 0.75 4.31
C GLY A 284 13.90 1.32 5.35
N HIS A 285 13.36 1.62 6.53
CA HIS A 285 14.04 2.24 7.67
C HIS A 285 14.44 1.22 8.76
N HIS A 286 14.19 -0.06 8.50
CA HIS A 286 14.40 -1.16 9.43
C HIS A 286 15.51 -2.08 8.92
N TYR A 287 16.17 -2.75 9.85
CA TYR A 287 17.22 -3.72 9.52
C TYR A 287 17.04 -4.97 10.37
N GLY A 288 17.72 -6.03 9.98
CA GLY A 288 17.63 -7.27 10.70
C GLY A 288 18.50 -8.37 10.14
N ARG A 289 18.37 -9.53 10.76
CA ARG A 289 18.99 -10.78 10.31
C ARG A 289 17.93 -11.85 10.22
N VAL A 290 17.91 -12.61 9.13
CA VAL A 290 16.93 -13.69 8.93
C VAL A 290 17.12 -14.76 10.00
N ARG A 291 16.21 -14.82 10.97
CA ARG A 291 16.25 -15.81 12.07
C ARG A 291 15.61 -17.13 11.67
N ALA A 292 14.50 -17.04 10.96
CA ALA A 292 13.76 -18.16 10.42
C ALA A 292 13.08 -17.71 9.14
N MET A 293 12.98 -18.63 8.19
CA MET A 293 12.28 -18.47 6.92
C MET A 293 11.29 -19.63 6.76
N GLU A 294 10.06 -19.29 6.42
CA GLU A 294 8.94 -20.21 6.21
C GLU A 294 8.36 -19.96 4.82
N ASN A 295 7.89 -21.01 4.15
CA ASN A 295 7.13 -20.87 2.91
C ASN A 295 5.65 -20.53 3.19
N GLU A 296 4.84 -20.41 2.14
CA GLU A 296 3.41 -20.08 2.21
C GLU A 296 2.58 -21.10 3.02
N PHE A 297 3.07 -22.35 3.14
CA PHE A 297 2.44 -23.42 3.91
C PHE A 297 2.92 -23.48 5.37
N GLY A 298 3.79 -22.56 5.80
CA GLY A 298 4.38 -22.56 7.14
C GLY A 298 5.47 -23.61 7.34
N THR A 299 5.96 -24.21 6.26
CA THR A 299 7.09 -25.14 6.30
C THR A 299 8.39 -24.35 6.32
N ARG A 300 9.31 -24.70 7.21
CA ARG A 300 10.62 -24.04 7.28
C ARG A 300 11.47 -24.37 6.06
N ILE A 301 12.12 -23.35 5.52
CA ILE A 301 13.04 -23.45 4.39
C ILE A 301 14.33 -22.70 4.73
N ASP A 302 15.46 -23.17 4.20
CA ASP A 302 16.77 -22.55 4.46
C ASP A 302 17.19 -21.55 3.38
N THR A 303 16.64 -21.70 2.17
CA THR A 303 16.97 -20.89 0.99
C THR A 303 15.74 -20.60 0.16
N ALA A 304 15.65 -19.41 -0.42
CA ALA A 304 14.60 -19.01 -1.34
C ALA A 304 15.18 -18.24 -2.54
N GLY A 305 14.88 -18.71 -3.75
CA GLY A 305 15.34 -18.11 -4.99
C GLY A 305 14.42 -17.00 -5.50
N PRO A 306 14.71 -16.44 -6.69
CA PRO A 306 13.86 -15.46 -7.36
C PRO A 306 12.43 -15.98 -7.59
N SER A 307 11.46 -15.05 -7.60
CA SER A 307 10.02 -15.31 -7.74
C SER A 307 9.41 -16.19 -6.63
N THR A 308 10.12 -16.41 -5.51
CA THR A 308 9.58 -17.24 -4.42
C THR A 308 9.01 -16.35 -3.30
N PRO A 309 7.73 -16.54 -2.92
CA PRO A 309 7.16 -15.87 -1.77
C PRO A 309 7.56 -16.58 -0.48
N ILE A 310 7.94 -15.81 0.53
CA ILE A 310 8.46 -16.32 1.80
C ILE A 310 8.02 -15.46 2.97
N GLN A 311 8.00 -16.07 4.14
CA GLN A 311 7.80 -15.38 5.41
C GLN A 311 9.09 -15.40 6.22
N ILE A 312 9.55 -14.23 6.66
CA ILE A 312 10.77 -14.09 7.46
C ILE A 312 10.54 -13.41 8.79
N THR A 313 11.45 -13.70 9.71
CA THR A 313 11.51 -13.10 11.06
C THR A 313 12.90 -12.55 11.33
N GLY A 314 12.99 -11.59 12.25
CA GLY A 314 14.25 -11.01 12.72
C GLY A 314 14.46 -9.53 12.42
N PHE A 315 13.38 -8.82 12.07
CA PHE A 315 13.37 -7.36 11.99
C PHE A 315 13.43 -6.72 13.38
N ASP A 316 14.00 -5.52 13.45
CA ASP A 316 13.99 -4.67 14.64
C ASP A 316 12.70 -3.86 14.81
N GLY A 317 11.93 -3.69 13.74
CA GLY A 317 10.61 -3.04 13.72
C GLY A 317 9.78 -3.49 12.52
N THR A 318 8.58 -2.94 12.37
CA THR A 318 7.65 -3.31 11.29
C THR A 318 7.94 -2.48 10.04
N PRO A 319 8.50 -3.07 8.96
CA PRO A 319 8.64 -2.36 7.69
C PRO A 319 7.27 -2.08 7.08
N GLN A 320 7.22 -1.09 6.19
CA GLN A 320 5.99 -0.73 5.49
C GLN A 320 5.75 -1.68 4.31
N ALA A 321 4.50 -1.96 4.01
CA ALA A 321 4.18 -2.71 2.81
C ALA A 321 4.63 -1.94 1.55
N GLY A 322 5.35 -2.61 0.66
CA GLY A 322 5.99 -2.02 -0.51
C GLY A 322 7.45 -1.60 -0.31
N ASP A 323 7.97 -1.63 0.92
CA ASP A 323 9.39 -1.38 1.16
C ASP A 323 10.24 -2.41 0.41
N LYS A 324 11.25 -1.94 -0.31
CA LYS A 324 12.25 -2.80 -0.92
C LYS A 324 13.20 -3.34 0.15
N LEU A 325 13.37 -4.65 0.16
CA LEU A 325 14.33 -5.36 0.99
C LEU A 325 15.56 -5.69 0.17
N VAL A 326 16.73 -5.41 0.72
CA VAL A 326 18.00 -5.79 0.11
C VAL A 326 18.90 -6.46 1.14
N VAL A 327 19.44 -7.63 0.78
CA VAL A 327 20.46 -8.33 1.56
C VAL A 327 21.79 -7.61 1.40
N THR A 328 22.44 -7.36 2.53
CA THR A 328 23.74 -6.69 2.60
C THR A 328 24.82 -7.66 3.10
N ASN A 329 26.06 -7.43 2.69
CA ASN A 329 27.19 -8.27 3.08
C ASN A 329 27.47 -8.24 4.60
N ASP A 330 27.26 -7.08 5.25
CA ASP A 330 27.61 -6.86 6.64
C ASP A 330 26.48 -6.16 7.42
N GLU A 331 26.31 -6.55 8.69
CA GLU A 331 25.30 -5.95 9.58
C GLU A 331 25.53 -4.47 9.87
N LYS A 332 26.80 -4.05 9.88
CA LYS A 332 27.15 -2.64 10.05
C LYS A 332 26.57 -1.79 8.92
N THR A 333 26.70 -2.26 7.69
CA THR A 333 26.21 -1.57 6.49
C THR A 333 24.68 -1.44 6.51
N ALA A 334 23.95 -2.52 6.80
CA ALA A 334 22.49 -2.48 6.94
C ALA A 334 22.05 -1.46 8.00
N LYS A 335 22.73 -1.44 9.15
CA LYS A 335 22.42 -0.56 10.27
C LYS A 335 22.68 0.91 9.96
N ASP A 336 23.81 1.23 9.33
CA ASP A 336 24.15 2.60 8.94
C ASP A 336 23.14 3.16 7.92
N ILE A 337 22.69 2.33 6.97
CA ILE A 337 21.65 2.69 6.00
C ILE A 337 20.31 2.95 6.68
N ALA A 338 19.85 2.02 7.53
CA ALA A 338 18.59 2.13 8.24
C ALA A 338 18.55 3.42 9.09
N PHE A 339 19.62 3.72 9.83
CA PHE A 339 19.70 4.94 10.63
C PHE A 339 19.67 6.22 9.79
N LYS A 340 20.41 6.24 8.67
CA LYS A 340 20.41 7.39 7.77
C LYS A 340 19.02 7.66 7.22
N ARG A 341 18.32 6.62 6.76
CA ARG A 341 16.92 6.72 6.31
C ARG A 341 16.02 7.20 7.45
N GLN A 342 16.15 6.62 8.66
CA GLN A 342 15.33 7.00 9.81
C GLN A 342 15.49 8.48 10.19
N GLN A 343 16.73 9.00 10.11
CA GLN A 343 16.99 10.41 10.36
C GLN A 343 16.30 11.31 9.32
N ILE A 344 16.35 10.94 8.04
CA ILE A 344 15.70 11.67 6.95
C ILE A 344 14.19 11.70 7.14
N LYS A 345 13.56 10.53 7.38
CA LYS A 345 12.13 10.44 7.66
C LYS A 345 11.72 11.28 8.85
N ARG A 346 12.49 11.25 9.94
CA ARG A 346 12.24 12.09 11.11
C ARG A 346 12.32 13.59 10.80
N GLU A 347 13.30 14.01 10.00
CA GLU A 347 13.38 15.41 9.54
C GLU A 347 12.18 15.80 8.67
N GLN A 348 11.72 14.90 7.79
CA GLN A 348 10.55 15.13 6.95
C GLN A 348 9.26 15.24 7.79
N ASP A 349 9.06 14.35 8.75
CA ASP A 349 7.89 14.36 9.62
C ASP A 349 7.85 15.62 10.49
N LEU A 350 9.00 16.07 11.01
CA LEU A 350 9.11 17.34 11.73
C LEU A 350 8.78 18.55 10.84
N ARG A 351 9.09 18.51 9.54
CA ARG A 351 8.70 19.57 8.59
C ARG A 351 7.21 19.56 8.26
N LYS A 352 6.56 18.39 8.26
CA LYS A 352 5.11 18.26 8.03
C LYS A 352 4.29 18.82 9.18
N VAL A 353 4.85 18.88 10.40
CA VAL A 353 4.26 19.63 11.51
C VAL A 353 4.31 21.12 11.18
N LYS A 354 3.33 21.60 10.42
CA LYS A 354 3.09 23.03 10.25
C LYS A 354 2.77 23.61 11.63
N HIS A 355 3.62 24.50 12.12
CA HIS A 355 3.23 25.37 13.23
C HIS A 355 2.00 26.15 12.78
N MET A 356 0.92 26.02 13.56
CA MET A 356 -0.33 26.73 13.32
C MET A 356 -0.03 28.23 13.21
N THR A 357 -0.29 28.80 12.04
CA THR A 357 -0.09 30.24 11.82
C THR A 357 -1.27 31.02 12.41
N LEU A 358 -1.06 32.29 12.74
CA LEU A 358 -2.16 33.17 13.16
C LEU A 358 -3.25 33.28 12.08
N ASP A 359 -2.88 33.14 10.80
CA ASP A 359 -3.82 33.13 9.68
C ASP A 359 -4.66 31.85 9.63
N ASP A 360 -4.07 30.68 9.92
CA ASP A 360 -4.82 29.42 10.04
C ASP A 360 -5.79 29.46 11.23
N LEU A 361 -5.37 30.08 12.33
CA LEU A 361 -6.19 30.31 13.53
C LEU A 361 -7.37 31.24 13.22
N SER A 362 -7.11 32.32 12.49
CA SER A 362 -8.13 33.26 12.02
C SER A 362 -9.11 32.58 11.05
N ARG A 363 -8.62 31.71 10.15
CA ARG A 363 -9.44 30.94 9.21
C ARG A 363 -10.34 29.94 9.92
N ARG A 364 -9.83 29.23 10.94
CA ARG A 364 -10.65 28.37 11.82
C ARG A 364 -11.73 29.16 12.55
N LEU A 365 -11.38 30.32 13.12
CA LEU A 365 -12.35 31.22 13.75
C LEU A 365 -13.41 31.75 12.78
N SER A 366 -13.09 31.84 11.48
CA SER A 366 -13.98 32.34 10.43
C SER A 366 -14.95 31.27 9.89
N LEU A 367 -14.51 30.00 9.84
CA LEU A 367 -15.27 28.86 9.33
C LEU A 367 -16.23 28.24 10.38
N GLY A 368 -16.17 28.69 11.64
CA GLY A 368 -16.84 28.05 12.76
C GLY A 368 -16.01 26.91 13.35
N ASP A 369 -16.45 26.36 14.50
CA ASP A 369 -15.78 25.22 15.14
C ASP A 369 -15.91 23.97 14.25
N VAL A 370 -14.89 23.73 13.42
CA VAL A 370 -14.75 22.48 12.68
C VAL A 370 -14.60 21.36 13.71
N SER A 371 -15.55 20.43 13.71
CA SER A 371 -15.52 19.31 14.64
C SER A 371 -14.48 18.29 14.16
N GLU A 372 -13.52 17.94 15.02
CA GLU A 372 -12.48 16.96 14.68
C GLU A 372 -12.78 15.64 15.40
N LEU A 373 -12.87 14.55 14.63
CA LEU A 373 -12.96 13.20 15.18
C LEU A 373 -11.56 12.58 15.18
N ASN A 374 -10.98 12.49 16.37
CA ASN A 374 -9.66 11.91 16.59
C ASN A 374 -9.75 10.38 16.68
N ILE A 375 -8.96 9.68 15.86
CA ILE A 375 -8.98 8.22 15.76
C ILE A 375 -7.56 7.66 15.90
N ILE A 376 -7.45 6.60 16.70
CA ILE A 376 -6.27 5.73 16.74
C ILE A 376 -6.66 4.39 16.09
N ILE A 377 -5.84 3.92 15.15
CA ILE A 377 -6.09 2.68 14.42
C ILE A 377 -5.04 1.64 14.79
N LYS A 378 -5.49 0.47 15.27
CA LYS A 378 -4.64 -0.70 15.45
C LYS A 378 -5.12 -1.83 14.54
N GLY A 379 -4.26 -2.35 13.70
CA GLY A 379 -4.58 -3.43 12.76
C GLY A 379 -3.70 -4.66 12.98
N ASP A 380 -4.09 -5.78 12.40
CA ASP A 380 -3.32 -7.02 12.44
C ASP A 380 -2.13 -7.00 11.47
N VAL A 381 -2.31 -6.37 10.30
CA VAL A 381 -1.27 -6.13 9.29
C VAL A 381 -1.21 -4.66 8.87
N ASP A 382 -0.05 -4.21 8.39
CA ASP A 382 0.19 -2.83 7.93
C ASP A 382 -0.77 -2.41 6.79
N GLY A 383 -0.98 -3.30 5.82
CA GLY A 383 -1.81 -2.99 4.66
C GLY A 383 -3.27 -2.70 5.00
N SER A 384 -3.88 -3.43 5.94
CA SER A 384 -5.26 -3.18 6.37
C SER A 384 -5.39 -1.84 7.09
N ILE A 385 -4.36 -1.42 7.82
CA ILE A 385 -4.30 -0.10 8.45
C ILE A 385 -4.24 1.01 7.39
N GLU A 386 -3.42 0.85 6.37
CA GLU A 386 -3.32 1.79 5.24
C GLU A 386 -4.69 1.95 4.55
N ALA A 387 -5.33 0.82 4.22
CA ALA A 387 -6.63 0.80 3.57
C ALA A 387 -7.74 1.45 4.41
N LEU A 388 -7.80 1.12 5.71
CA LEU A 388 -8.76 1.71 6.62
C LEU A 388 -8.50 3.21 6.81
N SER A 389 -7.24 3.61 6.99
CA SER A 389 -6.84 5.01 7.14
C SER A 389 -7.26 5.86 5.93
N GLY A 390 -6.96 5.38 4.72
CA GLY A 390 -7.35 6.06 3.49
C GLY A 390 -8.86 6.14 3.31
N SER A 391 -9.60 5.10 3.70
CA SER A 391 -11.06 5.08 3.62
C SER A 391 -11.71 6.04 4.62
N LEU A 392 -11.24 6.08 5.86
CA LEU A 392 -11.75 6.98 6.89
C LEU A 392 -11.42 8.45 6.59
N GLN A 393 -10.24 8.74 6.02
CA GLN A 393 -9.89 10.11 5.62
C GLN A 393 -10.82 10.66 4.53
N LYS A 394 -11.28 9.81 3.59
CA LYS A 394 -12.24 10.20 2.53
C LYS A 394 -13.60 10.63 3.09
N LEU A 395 -13.95 10.25 4.32
CA LEU A 395 -15.19 10.68 4.98
C LEU A 395 -15.13 12.13 5.50
N SER A 396 -13.96 12.77 5.49
CA SER A 396 -13.83 14.15 5.97
C SER A 396 -14.58 15.13 5.07
N THR A 397 -15.33 16.04 5.68
CA THR A 397 -16.05 17.12 5.03
C THR A 397 -15.49 18.48 5.46
N GLU A 398 -16.08 19.58 4.98
CA GLU A 398 -15.70 20.94 5.42
C GLU A 398 -16.12 21.20 6.88
N GLU A 399 -17.16 20.53 7.38
CA GLU A 399 -17.73 20.73 8.72
C GLU A 399 -17.12 19.77 9.76
N VAL A 400 -16.82 18.53 9.37
CA VAL A 400 -16.26 17.51 10.26
C VAL A 400 -15.03 16.86 9.64
N LYS A 401 -13.95 16.80 10.39
CA LYS A 401 -12.66 16.29 9.93
C LYS A 401 -12.25 15.04 10.69
N VAL A 402 -11.89 13.99 9.95
CA VAL A 402 -11.30 12.78 10.54
C VAL A 402 -9.79 12.98 10.68
N VAL A 403 -9.28 12.87 11.91
CA VAL A 403 -7.85 13.02 12.21
C VAL A 403 -7.31 11.72 12.77
N ILE A 404 -6.42 11.08 12.01
CA ILE A 404 -5.74 9.86 12.45
C ILE A 404 -4.50 10.27 13.23
N ILE A 405 -4.52 10.09 14.55
CA ILE A 405 -3.44 10.50 15.45
C ILE A 405 -2.30 9.49 15.42
N HIS A 406 -2.65 8.21 15.46
CA HIS A 406 -1.69 7.13 15.53
C HIS A 406 -2.21 5.89 14.82
N THR A 407 -1.31 5.24 14.12
CA THR A 407 -1.51 3.94 13.48
C THR A 407 -0.46 2.96 14.00
N GLY A 408 -0.85 1.71 14.22
CA GLY A 408 0.13 0.71 14.65
C GLY A 408 -0.32 -0.73 14.44
N VAL A 409 0.63 -1.60 14.11
CA VAL A 409 0.38 -3.01 13.89
C VAL A 409 0.44 -3.78 15.22
N GLY A 410 -0.53 -4.66 15.44
CA GLY A 410 -0.62 -5.54 16.60
C GLY A 410 -1.71 -5.16 17.61
N ALA A 411 -1.70 -5.87 18.74
CA ALA A 411 -2.71 -5.72 19.79
C ALA A 411 -2.75 -4.31 20.40
N ILE A 412 -3.93 -3.88 20.86
CA ILE A 412 -4.09 -2.60 21.55
C ILE A 412 -3.44 -2.68 22.94
N THR A 413 -2.53 -1.74 23.21
CA THR A 413 -1.70 -1.63 24.40
C THR A 413 -2.18 -0.52 25.34
N GLU A 414 -1.65 -0.48 26.57
CA GLU A 414 -1.96 0.59 27.52
C GLU A 414 -1.51 1.96 27.01
N SER A 415 -0.38 2.02 26.29
CA SER A 415 0.13 3.26 25.69
C SER A 415 -0.84 3.84 24.67
N ASP A 416 -1.53 2.99 23.90
CA ASP A 416 -2.55 3.43 22.95
C ASP A 416 -3.76 4.06 23.68
N VAL A 417 -4.17 3.46 24.81
CA VAL A 417 -5.28 3.97 25.64
C VAL A 417 -4.92 5.29 26.32
N LEU A 418 -3.68 5.44 26.80
CA LEU A 418 -3.21 6.70 27.37
C LEU A 418 -3.13 7.81 26.32
N LEU A 419 -2.66 7.49 25.11
CA LEU A 419 -2.64 8.45 24.00
C LEU A 419 -4.04 8.88 23.59
N ALA A 420 -4.98 7.94 23.56
CA ALA A 420 -6.39 8.19 23.29
C ALA A 420 -7.00 9.14 24.33
N SER A 421 -6.74 8.88 25.61
CA SER A 421 -7.20 9.73 26.72
C SER A 421 -6.59 11.14 26.68
N ALA A 422 -5.31 11.27 26.31
CA ALA A 422 -4.66 12.58 26.22
C ALA A 422 -5.12 13.43 25.03
N SER A 423 -5.71 12.80 24.01
CA SER A 423 -6.06 13.45 22.74
C SER A 423 -7.54 13.37 22.39
N ASP A 424 -8.39 12.97 23.35
CA ASP A 424 -9.83 12.73 23.17
C ASP A 424 -10.14 11.91 21.91
N ALA A 425 -9.43 10.77 21.74
CA ALA A 425 -9.54 9.92 20.57
C ALA A 425 -10.28 8.61 20.85
N ILE A 426 -10.98 8.09 19.85
CA ILE A 426 -11.52 6.72 19.86
C ILE A 426 -10.49 5.74 19.31
N ILE A 427 -10.53 4.49 19.76
CA ILE A 427 -9.64 3.43 19.26
C ILE A 427 -10.42 2.46 18.38
N ILE A 428 -9.96 2.29 17.15
CA ILE A 428 -10.47 1.29 16.19
C ILE A 428 -9.46 0.14 16.10
N GLY A 429 -9.89 -1.05 16.52
CA GLY A 429 -9.14 -2.29 16.40
C GLY A 429 -9.63 -3.11 15.22
N PHE A 430 -8.82 -3.24 14.17
CA PHE A 430 -9.11 -4.06 13.00
C PHE A 430 -8.45 -5.43 13.11
N GLN A 431 -9.24 -6.49 13.25
CA GLN A 431 -8.79 -7.88 13.42
C GLN A 431 -7.81 -8.10 14.59
N VAL A 432 -7.76 -7.17 15.53
CA VAL A 432 -6.93 -7.22 16.74
C VAL A 432 -7.77 -7.14 18.00
N ARG A 433 -7.19 -7.55 19.13
CA ARG A 433 -7.84 -7.48 20.44
C ARG A 433 -6.99 -6.67 21.41
N PRO A 434 -7.60 -5.95 22.35
CA PRO A 434 -6.87 -5.27 23.41
C PRO A 434 -6.26 -6.29 24.37
N SER A 435 -5.08 -5.95 24.90
CA SER A 435 -4.53 -6.66 26.05
C SER A 435 -5.44 -6.55 27.27
N THR A 436 -5.36 -7.50 28.19
CA THR A 436 -6.18 -7.50 29.42
C THR A 436 -5.97 -6.22 30.23
N ALA A 437 -4.76 -5.69 30.22
CA ALA A 437 -4.41 -4.49 30.95
C ALA A 437 -4.95 -3.22 30.25
N ALA A 438 -4.80 -3.13 28.92
CA ALA A 438 -5.40 -2.07 28.12
C ALA A 438 -6.93 -2.01 28.25
N ARG A 439 -7.62 -3.15 28.27
CA ARG A 439 -9.08 -3.20 28.45
C ARG A 439 -9.51 -2.60 29.79
N LYS A 440 -8.85 -2.98 30.88
CA LYS A 440 -9.14 -2.44 32.22
C LYS A 440 -8.87 -0.94 32.30
N LEU A 441 -7.81 -0.47 31.64
CA LEU A 441 -7.48 0.94 31.59
C LEU A 441 -8.52 1.73 30.79
N ALA A 442 -8.96 1.21 29.65
CA ALA A 442 -9.99 1.84 28.82
C ALA A 442 -11.33 1.98 29.56
N GLU A 443 -11.74 0.96 30.32
CA GLU A 443 -12.93 1.04 31.19
C GLU A 443 -12.80 2.11 32.28
N ARG A 444 -11.61 2.29 32.83
CA ARG A 444 -11.33 3.30 33.87
C ARG A 444 -11.31 4.72 33.33
N GLU A 445 -10.64 4.92 32.20
CA GLU A 445 -10.49 6.22 31.54
C GLU A 445 -11.67 6.54 30.60
N GLN A 446 -12.66 5.64 30.51
CA GLN A 446 -13.86 5.77 29.67
C GLN A 446 -13.57 5.95 28.18
N ILE A 447 -12.52 5.29 27.67
CA ILE A 447 -12.14 5.32 26.26
C ILE A 447 -12.92 4.27 25.47
N ASP A 448 -13.55 4.68 24.37
CA ASP A 448 -14.28 3.77 23.47
C ASP A 448 -13.29 2.98 22.59
N ILE A 449 -13.42 1.65 22.64
CA ILE A 449 -12.66 0.72 21.80
C ILE A 449 -13.66 -0.06 20.94
N ARG A 450 -13.63 0.19 19.64
CA ARG A 450 -14.46 -0.52 18.66
C ARG A 450 -13.62 -1.54 17.91
N LEU A 451 -14.12 -2.78 17.83
CA LEU A 451 -13.42 -3.88 17.18
C LEU A 451 -14.18 -4.31 15.93
N PHE A 452 -13.48 -4.44 14.82
CA PHE A 452 -14.04 -4.81 13.54
C PHE A 452 -13.23 -5.93 12.89
N SER A 453 -13.92 -6.75 12.10
CA SER A 453 -13.30 -7.78 11.25
C SER A 453 -13.55 -7.54 9.75
N ILE A 454 -14.44 -6.58 9.43
CA ILE A 454 -14.81 -6.23 8.06
C ILE A 454 -14.67 -4.72 7.92
N ILE A 455 -13.96 -4.28 6.88
CA ILE A 455 -13.62 -2.86 6.70
C ILE A 455 -14.84 -1.95 6.52
N TYR A 456 -15.90 -2.43 5.87
CA TYR A 456 -17.16 -1.68 5.69
C TYR A 456 -17.85 -1.37 7.02
N GLU A 457 -17.92 -2.34 7.93
CA GLU A 457 -18.53 -2.12 9.24
C GLU A 457 -17.80 -1.02 10.02
N ALA A 458 -16.47 -0.97 9.89
CA ALA A 458 -15.67 0.08 10.51
C ALA A 458 -15.94 1.45 9.90
N VAL A 459 -16.03 1.53 8.56
CA VAL A 459 -16.32 2.76 7.83
C VAL A 459 -17.72 3.28 8.14
N ASP A 460 -18.72 2.41 8.15
CA ASP A 460 -20.13 2.75 8.41
C ASP A 460 -20.32 3.29 9.83
N VAL A 461 -19.73 2.64 10.85
CA VAL A 461 -19.82 3.12 12.24
C VAL A 461 -19.14 4.49 12.41
N VAL A 462 -18.02 4.73 11.74
CA VAL A 462 -17.38 6.05 11.78
C VAL A 462 -18.22 7.09 11.05
N HIS A 463 -18.82 6.73 9.91
CA HIS A 463 -19.75 7.61 9.20
C HIS A 463 -20.93 8.02 10.09
N ASP A 464 -21.58 7.06 10.77
CA ASP A 464 -22.68 7.33 11.70
C ASP A 464 -22.22 8.23 12.87
N ALA A 465 -21.00 8.05 13.36
CA ALA A 465 -20.43 8.91 14.40
C ALA A 465 -20.19 10.35 13.90
N LEU A 466 -19.75 10.51 12.64
CA LEU A 466 -19.58 11.82 12.02
C LEU A 466 -20.92 12.53 11.82
N GLU A 467 -21.98 11.81 11.43
CA GLU A 467 -23.33 12.38 11.33
C GLU A 467 -23.82 12.93 12.67
N GLY A 468 -23.52 12.25 13.78
CA GLY A 468 -23.84 12.71 15.12
C GLY A 468 -23.09 13.99 15.55
N LEU A 469 -21.99 14.33 14.89
CA LEU A 469 -21.21 15.55 15.12
C LEU A 469 -21.65 16.73 14.24
N LEU A 470 -22.50 16.49 13.23
CA LEU A 470 -23.00 17.55 12.36
C LEU A 470 -23.94 18.48 13.13
N SER A 471 -23.81 19.77 12.84
CA SER A 471 -24.71 20.78 13.41
C SER A 471 -26.09 20.65 12.76
N PRO A 472 -27.20 20.68 13.53
CA PRO A 472 -28.54 20.59 12.95
C PRO A 472 -28.86 21.81 12.08
N GLU A 473 -29.41 21.59 10.88
CA GLU A 473 -29.92 22.69 10.05
C GLU A 473 -31.14 23.36 10.72
N ILE A 474 -30.96 24.59 11.17
CA ILE A 474 -32.04 25.39 11.75
C ILE A 474 -32.81 26.05 10.61
N SER A 475 -33.99 25.52 10.29
CA SER A 475 -34.92 26.14 9.33
C SER A 475 -35.94 27.01 10.07
N GLU A 476 -35.89 28.32 9.84
CA GLU A 476 -36.89 29.24 10.37
C GLU A 476 -38.16 29.20 9.50
N LYS A 477 -39.23 28.63 10.06
CA LYS A 477 -40.54 28.62 9.42
C LYS A 477 -41.42 29.71 10.03
N ILE A 478 -41.72 30.74 9.26
CA ILE A 478 -42.66 31.79 9.66
C ILE A 478 -44.03 31.14 9.88
N THR A 479 -44.46 31.02 11.14
CA THR A 479 -45.72 30.38 11.52
C THR A 479 -46.91 31.27 11.25
N SER A 480 -46.78 32.57 11.50
CA SER A 480 -47.82 33.56 11.21
C SER A 480 -47.22 34.95 11.11
N THR A 481 -47.69 35.72 10.14
CA THR A 481 -47.47 37.16 10.08
C THR A 481 -48.70 37.85 10.64
N VAL A 482 -48.54 38.63 11.70
CA VAL A 482 -49.64 39.37 12.33
C VAL A 482 -49.40 40.85 12.14
N GLU A 483 -50.43 41.55 11.66
CA GLU A 483 -50.42 43.00 11.50
C GLU A 483 -51.05 43.66 12.71
N VAL A 484 -50.29 44.52 13.40
CA VAL A 484 -50.79 45.28 14.55
C VAL A 484 -51.67 46.42 14.05
N ARG A 485 -52.97 46.34 14.30
CA ARG A 485 -53.94 47.37 13.85
C ARG A 485 -54.03 48.56 14.79
N GLU A 486 -54.01 48.32 16.09
CA GLU A 486 -54.20 49.36 17.10
C GLU A 486 -53.55 48.94 18.42
N ILE A 487 -52.86 49.88 19.08
CA ILE A 487 -52.16 49.63 20.34
C ILE A 487 -52.91 50.32 21.46
N PHE A 488 -53.41 49.55 22.42
CA PHE A 488 -54.10 50.07 23.58
C PHE A 488 -53.16 50.13 24.79
N LYS A 489 -53.11 51.29 25.45
CA LYS A 489 -52.35 51.47 26.68
C LYS A 489 -53.24 51.06 27.85
N VAL A 490 -53.05 49.85 28.37
CA VAL A 490 -53.75 49.37 29.57
C VAL A 490 -53.11 50.08 30.78
N PRO A 491 -53.83 50.92 31.55
CA PRO A 491 -53.28 51.56 32.73
C PRO A 491 -53.06 50.49 33.81
N GLY A 492 -51.79 50.29 34.19
CA GLY A 492 -51.36 49.54 35.35
C GLY A 492 -50.70 50.47 36.35
#